data_AF-A0A971I510-F1
#
_entry.id   AF-A0A971I510-F1
#
_cell.length_a   1.000
_cell.length_b   1.000
_cell.length_c   1.000
_cell.angle_alpha   90.00
_cell.angle_beta   90.00
_cell.angle_gamma   90.00
#
_symmetry.space_group_name_H-M   'P 1'
#
loop_
_entity.id
_entity.type
_entity.pdbx_description
1 polymer ?
#
loop_
_entity_poly.entity_id
_entity_poly.type
_entity_poly.pdbx_seq_one_letter_code
_entity_poly.pdbx_strand_id
1 'polypeptide(L)' 'MISTGHIVIIALLVWVAFYTISYGVWTWRKDNRLGAIMIFLVAVLTVVLPVYILIFREV' A
#
# COMPACT_ATOMS: atom_id res chain seq x y z
N MET A 1 -11.29 16.77 -9.44
CA MET A 1 -10.83 16.36 -10.78
C MET A 1 -9.48 15.66 -10.63
N ILE A 2 -9.34 14.41 -11.08
CA ILE A 2 -8.08 13.67 -10.92
C ILE A 2 -7.01 14.31 -11.81
N SER A 3 -6.04 15.00 -11.19
CA SER A 3 -4.91 15.63 -11.88
C SER A 3 -3.79 14.62 -12.12
N THR A 4 -2.90 14.88 -13.09
CA THR A 4 -1.69 14.11 -13.36
C THR A 4 -0.86 13.84 -12.09
N GLY A 5 -0.82 14.80 -11.15
CA GLY A 5 -0.14 14.62 -9.86
C GLY A 5 -0.72 13.49 -9.00
N HIS A 6 -2.04 13.30 -9.05
CA HIS A 6 -2.70 12.22 -8.30
C HIS A 6 -2.31 10.85 -8.88
N ILE A 7 -2.22 10.76 -10.21
CA ILE A 7 -1.83 9.52 -10.91
C ILE A 7 -0.39 9.13 -10.52
N VAL A 8 0.53 10.09 -10.48
CA VAL A 8 1.92 9.86 -10.05
C VAL A 8 1.99 9.38 -8.60
N ILE A 9 1.22 9.99 -7.69
CA ILE A 9 1.14 9.56 -6.28
C ILE A 9 0.61 8.13 -6.17
N ILE A 10 -0.49 7.81 -6.86
CA ILE A 10 -1.07 6.45 -6.83
C ILE A 10 -0.06 5.42 -7.36
N ALA A 11 0.65 5.73 -8.44
CA ALA A 11 1.68 4.83 -8.99
C ALA A 11 2.82 4.57 -7.98
N LEU A 12 3.28 5.61 -7.27
CA LEU A 12 4.29 5.47 -6.22
C LEU A 12 3.78 4.64 -5.03
N LEU A 13 2.53 4.85 -4.60
CA LEU A 13 1.93 4.07 -3.50
C LEU A 13 1.82 2.58 -3.86
N VAL A 14 1.40 2.28 -5.09
CA VAL A 14 1.33 0.90 -5.59
C VAL A 14 2.74 0.28 -5.64
N TRP A 15 3.74 1.02 -6.09
CA TRP A 15 5.14 0.55 -6.10
C TRP A 15 5.64 0.19 -4.70
N VAL A 16 5.41 1.08 -3.72
CA VAL A 16 5.76 0.83 -2.31
C VAL A 16 5.02 -0.40 -1.79
N ALA A 17 3.72 -0.53 -2.05
CA ALA A 17 2.94 -1.69 -1.63
C ALA A 17 3.47 -3.00 -2.21
N PHE A 18 3.88 -3.03 -3.48
CA PHE A 18 4.50 -4.23 -4.08
C PHE A 18 5.80 -4.63 -3.38
N TYR A 19 6.65 -3.66 -3.05
CA TYR A 19 7.88 -3.92 -2.30
C TYR A 19 7.56 -4.45 -0.88
N THR A 20 6.59 -3.83 -0.19
CA THR A 20 6.15 -4.26 1.14
C THR A 20 5.52 -5.66 1.11
N ILE A 21 4.71 -6.00 0.12
CA ILE A 21 4.15 -7.35 -0.08
C ILE A 21 5.27 -8.37 -0.27
N SER A 22 6.29 -8.04 -1.08
CA SER A 22 7.44 -8.92 -1.29
C SER A 22 8.16 -9.24 0.02
N TYR A 23 8.30 -8.24 0.89
CA TYR A 23 8.85 -8.42 2.23
C TYR A 23 7.91 -9.21 3.16
N GLY A 24 6.60 -9.02 3.05
CA GLY A 24 5.59 -9.82 3.77
C GLY A 24 5.65 -11.30 3.42
N VAL A 25 5.78 -11.62 2.12
CA VAL A 25 5.96 -13.00 1.63
C VAL A 25 7.26 -13.60 2.17
N TRP A 26 8.35 -12.85 2.18
CA TRP A 26 9.61 -13.32 2.75
C TRP A 26 9.49 -13.59 4.26
N THR A 27 8.84 -12.69 5.01
CA THR A 27 8.61 -12.81 6.45
C THR A 27 7.74 -14.02 6.77
N TRP A 28 6.73 -14.30 5.94
CA TRP A 28 5.89 -15.49 6.08
C TRP A 28 6.71 -16.77 5.94
N ARG A 29 7.66 -16.82 4.99
CA ARG A 29 8.56 -17.96 4.78
C ARG A 29 9.57 -18.15 5.92
N LYS A 30 9.75 -17.16 6.81
CA LYS A 30 10.60 -17.24 8.00
C LYS A 30 9.84 -17.66 9.27
N ASP A 31 8.65 -18.25 9.12
CA ASP A 31 7.74 -18.67 10.20
C ASP A 31 7.20 -17.54 11.09
N ASN A 32 7.44 -16.27 10.73
CA ASN A 32 6.85 -15.13 11.42
C ASN A 32 5.49 -14.76 10.80
N ARG A 33 4.46 -15.56 11.08
CA ARG A 33 3.13 -15.39 10.49
C ARG A 33 2.44 -14.11 10.93
N LEU A 34 2.48 -13.78 12.22
CA LEU A 34 1.89 -12.53 12.74
C LEU A 34 2.57 -11.30 12.13
N GLY A 35 3.90 -11.30 12.05
CA GLY A 35 4.65 -10.22 11.41
C GLY A 35 4.29 -10.07 9.94
N ALA A 36 4.18 -11.18 9.21
CA ALA A 36 3.76 -11.15 7.81
C ALA A 36 2.33 -10.62 7.61
N ILE A 37 1.38 -10.99 8.46
CA ILE A 37 0.00 -10.45 8.43
C ILE A 37 0.02 -8.93 8.63
N MET A 38 0.79 -8.44 9.60
CA MET A 38 0.91 -7.00 9.84
C MET A 38 1.56 -6.27 8.65
N ILE A 39 2.57 -6.87 8.01
CA ILE A 39 3.19 -6.30 6.80
C ILE A 39 2.19 -6.22 5.65
N PHE A 40 1.36 -7.26 5.45
CA PHE A 40 0.30 -7.21 4.42
C PHE A 40 -0.76 -6.15 4.75
N LEU A 41 -1.15 -6.03 6.02
CA LEU A 41 -2.07 -4.97 6.45
C LEU A 41 -1.49 -3.57 6.17
N VAL A 42 -0.21 -3.35 6.47
CA VAL A 42 0.49 -2.11 6.13
C VAL A 42 0.46 -1.85 4.63
N ALA A 43 0.81 -2.84 3.81
CA ALA A 43 0.80 -2.68 2.35
C ALA A 43 -0.57 -2.26 1.80
N VAL A 44 -1.66 -2.83 2.34
CA VAL A 44 -3.03 -2.45 1.97
C VAL A 44 -3.34 -1.01 2.42
N LEU A 45 -3.06 -0.67 3.68
CA LEU A 45 -3.37 0.65 4.23
C LEU A 45 -2.58 1.78 3.55
N THR A 46 -1.35 1.50 3.11
CA THR A 46 -0.51 2.45 2.35
C THR A 46 -1.17 2.88 1.04
N VAL A 47 -2.01 2.04 0.43
CA VAL A 47 -2.75 2.39 -0.80
C VAL A 47 -4.15 2.88 -0.47
N VAL A 48 -4.88 2.18 0.39
CA VAL A 48 -6.31 2.44 0.63
C VAL A 48 -6.55 3.82 1.27
N LEU A 49 -5.78 4.20 2.28
CA LEU A 49 -6.00 5.47 2.99
C LEU A 49 -5.74 6.70 2.09
N PRO A 50 -4.60 6.78 1.37
CA PRO A 50 -4.35 7.95 0.52
C PRO A 50 -5.30 7.98 -0.69
N VAL A 51 -5.59 6.83 -1.32
CA VAL A 51 -6.54 6.77 -2.44
C VAL A 51 -7.93 7.22 -2.00
N TYR A 52 -8.37 6.82 -0.80
CA TYR A 52 -9.65 7.28 -0.25
C TYR A 52 -9.68 8.80 -0.08
N ILE A 53 -8.60 9.39 0.45
CA ILE A 53 -8.50 10.86 0.62
C ILE A 53 -8.55 11.57 -0.74
N LEU A 54 -7.75 11.11 -1.71
CA LEU A 54 -7.64 11.72 -3.04
C LEU A 54 -8.96 11.64 -3.85
N ILE A 55 -9.78 10.60 -3.62
CA ILE A 55 -11.02 10.39 -4.38
C ILE A 55 -12.25 10.96 -3.66
N PHE A 56 -12.33 10.86 -2.33
CA PHE A 56 -13.57 11.11 -1.59
C PHE A 56 -13.50 12.27 -0.61
N ARG A 57 -12.30 12.72 -0.20
CA ARG A 57 -12.16 13.80 0.80
C ARG A 57 -11.84 15.16 0.17
N GLU A 58 -11.21 15.18 -0.99
CA GLU A 58 -10.86 16.40 -1.73
C GLU A 58 -11.84 16.74 -2.88
N VAL A 59 -13.00 16.09 -2.95
CA VAL A 59 -14.07 16.35 -3.93
C VAL A 59 -15.22 17.13 -3.29
#